data_AF-F4KTT0-F1
#
_entry.id   AF-F4KTT0-F1
#
_cell.length_a   1.000
_cell.length_b   1.000
_cell.length_c   1.000
_cell.angle_alpha   90.00
_cell.angle_beta   90.00
_cell.angle_gamma   90.00
#
_symmetry.space_group_name_H-M   'P 1'
#
loop_
_entity.id
_entity.type
_entity.pdbx_description
1 polymer ?
#
loop_
_entity_poly.entity_id
_entity_poly.type
_entity_poly.pdbx_seq_one_letter_code
_entity_poly.pdbx_strand_id
1 'polypeptide(L)'
;MLPVKSSHFIVALLSFVLVNFFACSPDRNAQNWVRKTERQWVKLEKKQPAWLETLDAHSLNNQLQFLSMSQEQAVAWVGKPLNPAIKKNIENLDRRLKRAQTRLKLQQNDPSIYNLGLRLYTLYGHDQKLETAKVEMLEKYLDQAPQYYRQARQKLASPEASRCDSAVLQHIASVTFLRGALSKQLDGSQITVEKTKVLYKKINRACFYMKDYLAWCRSVAFEARQLSKFTK
;
A
#
# COMPACT_ATOMS: atom_id res chain seq x y z
N MET A 1 -37.64 54.59 -43.71
CA MET A 1 -37.06 53.22 -43.72
C MET A 1 -35.74 53.26 -42.97
N LEU A 2 -35.70 52.76 -41.74
CA LEU A 2 -34.48 52.73 -40.91
C LEU A 2 -33.73 51.40 -41.14
N PRO A 3 -32.41 51.41 -41.37
CA PRO A 3 -31.64 50.18 -41.51
C PRO A 3 -31.44 49.57 -40.12
N VAL A 4 -32.07 48.42 -39.89
CA VAL A 4 -31.91 47.66 -38.65
C VAL A 4 -30.55 46.98 -38.64
N LYS A 5 -29.63 47.55 -37.85
CA LYS A 5 -28.61 46.89 -37.01
C LYS A 5 -28.23 45.44 -37.38
N SER A 6 -27.47 45.26 -38.46
CA SER A 6 -26.86 43.97 -38.81
C SER A 6 -25.63 43.59 -37.96
N SER A 7 -24.99 44.55 -37.27
CA SER A 7 -23.77 44.27 -36.49
C SER A 7 -24.03 43.57 -35.15
N HIS A 8 -25.17 43.78 -34.51
CA HIS A 8 -25.49 43.13 -33.23
C HIS A 8 -25.81 41.65 -33.38
N PHE A 9 -26.34 41.23 -34.53
CA PHE A 9 -26.62 39.82 -34.81
C PHE A 9 -25.34 39.01 -35.01
N ILE A 10 -24.33 39.59 -35.68
CA ILE A 10 -23.02 38.94 -35.90
C ILE A 10 -22.25 38.83 -34.58
N VAL A 11 -22.28 39.85 -33.73
CA VAL A 11 -21.63 39.81 -32.40
C VAL A 11 -22.32 38.80 -31.48
N ALA A 12 -23.65 38.69 -31.52
CA ALA A 12 -24.41 37.68 -30.76
C ALA A 12 -24.12 36.24 -31.25
N LEU A 13 -24.01 36.03 -32.57
CA LEU A 13 -23.66 34.72 -33.13
C LEU A 13 -22.20 34.33 -32.81
N LEU A 14 -21.25 35.26 -32.91
CA LEU A 14 -19.84 35.01 -32.56
C LEU A 14 -19.68 34.72 -31.08
N SER A 15 -20.38 35.43 -30.20
CA SER A 15 -20.36 35.15 -28.76
C SER A 15 -21.06 33.83 -28.42
N PHE A 16 -22.13 33.43 -29.13
CA PHE A 16 -22.78 32.13 -28.94
C PHE A 16 -21.91 30.96 -29.45
N VAL A 17 -21.19 31.13 -30.57
CA VAL A 17 -20.25 30.15 -31.10
C VAL A 17 -19.03 30.02 -30.20
N LEU A 18 -18.47 31.14 -29.71
CA LEU A 18 -17.34 31.13 -28.77
C LEU A 18 -17.74 30.50 -27.42
N VAL A 19 -18.91 30.83 -26.87
CA VAL A 19 -19.39 30.24 -25.61
C VAL A 19 -19.62 28.73 -25.76
N ASN A 20 -20.16 28.25 -26.88
CA ASN A 20 -20.31 26.81 -27.13
C ASN A 20 -18.97 26.10 -27.44
N PHE A 21 -18.03 26.75 -28.14
CA PHE A 21 -16.68 26.22 -28.35
C PHE A 21 -15.88 26.11 -27.05
N PHE A 22 -16.02 27.07 -26.13
CA PHE A 22 -15.36 27.04 -24.81
C PHE A 22 -16.08 26.15 -23.78
N ALA A 23 -17.39 25.93 -23.91
CA ALA A 23 -18.15 24.99 -23.08
C ALA A 23 -17.83 23.53 -23.42
N CYS A 24 -17.47 23.24 -24.67
CA CYS A 24 -17.10 21.91 -25.17
C CYS A 24 -15.61 21.75 -25.48
N SER A 25 -14.74 22.58 -24.89
CA SER A 25 -13.29 22.39 -25.04
C SER A 25 -12.88 21.05 -24.39
N PRO A 26 -12.26 20.13 -25.14
CA PRO A 26 -11.76 18.86 -24.61
C PRO A 26 -10.87 19.03 -23.38
N ASP A 27 -10.11 20.14 -23.33
CA ASP A 27 -9.22 20.48 -22.20
C ASP A 27 -10.00 20.77 -20.92
N ARG A 28 -11.11 21.51 -20.98
CA ARG A 28 -11.90 21.86 -19.79
C ARG A 28 -12.54 20.62 -19.17
N ASN A 29 -13.07 19.73 -20.00
CA ASN A 29 -13.66 18.47 -19.56
C ASN A 29 -12.60 17.53 -18.99
N ALA A 30 -11.45 17.39 -19.68
CA ALA A 30 -10.33 16.59 -19.18
C ALA A 30 -9.76 17.16 -17.87
N GLN A 31 -9.68 18.49 -17.72
CA GLN A 31 -9.20 19.12 -16.49
C GLN A 31 -10.15 18.89 -15.31
N ASN A 32 -11.47 19.00 -15.54
CA ASN A 32 -12.47 18.69 -14.51
C ASN A 32 -12.41 17.22 -14.09
N TRP A 33 -12.26 16.32 -15.05
CA TRP A 33 -12.05 14.90 -14.80
C TRP A 33 -10.79 14.66 -13.96
N VAL A 34 -9.63 15.18 -14.38
CA VAL A 34 -8.36 15.05 -13.62
C VAL A 34 -8.51 15.53 -12.18
N ARG A 35 -9.15 16.69 -11.96
CA ARG A 35 -9.39 17.21 -10.60
C ARG A 35 -10.25 16.27 -9.75
N LYS A 36 -11.29 15.67 -10.33
CA LYS A 36 -12.15 14.71 -9.63
C LYS A 36 -11.37 13.44 -9.29
N THR A 37 -10.62 12.90 -10.24
CA THR A 37 -9.77 11.72 -10.08
C THR A 37 -8.73 11.94 -8.97
N GLU A 38 -8.04 13.07 -8.97
CA GLU A 38 -7.01 13.35 -7.96
C GLU A 38 -7.60 13.49 -6.56
N ARG A 39 -8.76 14.15 -6.41
CA ARG A 39 -9.46 14.24 -5.12
C ARG A 39 -9.88 12.88 -4.60
N GLN A 40 -10.33 11.97 -5.47
CA GLN A 40 -10.68 10.61 -5.07
C GLN A 40 -9.44 9.79 -4.71
N TRP A 41 -8.35 9.93 -5.46
CA TRP A 41 -7.07 9.29 -5.14
C TRP A 41 -6.57 9.67 -3.75
N VAL A 42 -6.51 10.96 -3.43
CA VAL A 42 -6.07 11.44 -2.10
C VAL A 42 -6.91 10.86 -0.97
N LYS A 43 -8.22 10.66 -1.18
CA LYS A 43 -9.11 10.03 -0.18
C LYS A 43 -8.81 8.55 0.01
N LEU A 44 -8.36 7.85 -1.03
CA LEU A 44 -7.98 6.44 -0.94
C LEU A 44 -6.60 6.26 -0.31
N GLU A 45 -5.67 7.18 -0.56
CA GLU A 45 -4.30 7.15 -0.02
C GLU A 45 -4.26 7.51 1.48
N LYS A 46 -5.04 8.51 1.92
CA LYS A 46 -5.04 8.96 3.34
C LYS A 46 -5.58 7.95 4.36
N LYS A 47 -6.19 6.84 3.93
CA LYS A 47 -6.98 6.00 4.84
C LYS A 47 -6.16 5.08 5.74
N GLN A 48 -4.85 4.90 5.55
CA GLN A 48 -4.13 3.86 6.31
C GLN A 48 -2.71 4.20 6.75
N PRO A 49 -2.29 3.70 7.93
CA PRO A 49 -0.87 3.62 8.27
C PRO A 49 -0.19 2.64 7.30
N ALA A 50 0.96 3.05 6.73
CA ALA A 50 1.69 2.31 5.70
C ALA A 50 1.97 0.81 6.03
N TRP A 51 2.04 0.44 7.31
CA TRP A 51 2.31 -0.94 7.74
C TRP A 51 1.07 -1.85 7.77
N LEU A 52 -0.15 -1.28 7.80
CA LEU A 52 -1.41 -2.02 7.63
C LEU A 52 -1.80 -2.18 6.17
N GLU A 53 -1.27 -1.33 5.28
CA GLU A 53 -1.53 -1.42 3.83
C GLU A 53 -1.07 -2.75 3.22
N THR A 54 -0.11 -3.44 3.83
CA THR A 54 0.31 -4.79 3.38
C THR A 54 -0.74 -5.84 3.71
N LEU A 55 -1.57 -5.61 4.74
CA LEU A 55 -2.58 -6.55 5.23
C LEU A 55 -4.01 -6.19 4.82
N ASP A 56 -4.32 -4.96 4.43
CA ASP A 56 -5.65 -4.65 3.94
C ASP A 56 -5.80 -4.91 2.43
N ALA A 57 -6.33 -6.09 2.09
CA ALA A 57 -6.65 -6.44 0.71
C ALA A 57 -7.76 -5.54 0.14
N HIS A 58 -8.70 -5.08 0.96
CA HIS A 58 -9.80 -4.22 0.48
C HIS A 58 -9.28 -2.85 0.07
N SER A 59 -8.35 -2.25 0.84
CA SER A 59 -7.72 -0.98 0.44
C SER A 59 -6.99 -1.08 -0.90
N LEU A 60 -6.13 -2.09 -1.09
CA LEU A 60 -5.39 -2.24 -2.35
C LEU A 60 -6.31 -2.59 -3.53
N ASN A 61 -7.30 -3.45 -3.33
CA ASN A 61 -8.27 -3.79 -4.38
C ASN A 61 -9.11 -2.58 -4.79
N ASN A 62 -9.56 -1.76 -3.82
CA ASN A 62 -10.27 -0.52 -4.09
C ASN A 62 -9.41 0.48 -4.86
N GLN A 63 -8.12 0.59 -4.52
CA GLN A 63 -7.16 1.41 -5.26
C GLN A 63 -6.98 0.92 -6.69
N LEU A 64 -6.81 -0.39 -6.89
CA LEU A 64 -6.68 -1.01 -8.21
C LEU A 64 -7.93 -0.81 -9.06
N GLN A 65 -9.11 -1.08 -8.51
CA GLN A 65 -10.38 -0.88 -9.21
C GLN A 65 -10.54 0.58 -9.63
N PHE A 66 -10.30 1.52 -8.71
CA PHE A 66 -10.37 2.95 -9.01
C PHE A 66 -9.39 3.36 -10.12
N LEU A 67 -8.13 2.91 -10.03
CA LEU A 67 -7.10 3.24 -11.02
C LEU A 67 -7.40 2.62 -12.39
N SER A 68 -7.90 1.39 -12.44
CA SER A 68 -8.32 0.71 -13.68
C SER A 68 -9.46 1.47 -14.36
N MET A 69 -10.53 1.79 -13.61
CA MET A 69 -11.66 2.57 -14.14
C MET A 69 -11.21 3.97 -14.60
N SER A 70 -10.29 4.60 -13.88
CA SER A 70 -9.74 5.89 -14.28
C SER A 70 -8.90 5.79 -15.55
N GLN A 71 -8.16 4.69 -15.74
CA GLN A 71 -7.39 4.45 -16.96
C GLN A 71 -8.30 4.20 -18.16
N GLU A 72 -9.37 3.41 -18.00
CA GLU A 72 -10.38 3.21 -19.04
C GLU A 72 -11.03 4.52 -19.48
N GLN A 73 -11.36 5.39 -18.51
CA GLN A 73 -11.84 6.74 -18.82
C GLN A 73 -10.78 7.61 -19.49
N ALA A 74 -9.49 7.37 -19.22
CA ALA A 74 -8.39 8.10 -19.83
C ALA A 74 -8.27 7.84 -21.34
N VAL A 75 -8.70 6.66 -21.81
CA VAL A 75 -8.72 6.28 -23.24
C VAL A 75 -9.53 7.26 -24.08
N ALA A 76 -10.61 7.82 -23.53
CA ALA A 76 -11.43 8.82 -24.21
C ALA A 76 -10.69 10.12 -24.54
N TRP A 77 -9.49 10.32 -24.00
CA TRP A 77 -8.64 11.50 -24.24
C TRP A 77 -7.42 11.20 -25.12
N VAL A 78 -7.17 9.94 -25.48
CA VAL A 78 -6.06 9.54 -26.37
C VAL A 78 -6.23 10.21 -27.73
N GLY A 79 -5.13 10.75 -28.28
CA GLY A 79 -5.11 11.42 -29.58
C GLY A 79 -5.71 12.83 -29.59
N LYS A 80 -6.33 13.30 -28.49
CA LYS A 80 -6.84 14.67 -28.40
C LYS A 80 -5.69 15.66 -28.15
N PRO A 81 -5.78 16.90 -28.67
CA PRO A 81 -4.80 17.95 -28.42
C PRO A 81 -4.97 18.49 -26.98
N LEU A 82 -4.45 17.73 -26.02
CA LEU A 82 -4.52 18.08 -24.59
C LEU A 82 -3.35 18.96 -24.16
N ASN A 83 -3.59 19.84 -23.20
CA ASN A 83 -2.54 20.54 -22.46
C ASN A 83 -1.50 19.54 -21.88
N PRO A 84 -0.18 19.82 -21.95
CA PRO A 84 0.87 18.99 -21.36
C PRO A 84 0.64 18.56 -19.90
N ALA A 85 0.06 19.43 -19.07
CA ALA A 85 -0.26 19.11 -17.68
C ALA A 85 -1.28 17.98 -17.55
N ILE A 86 -2.26 17.91 -18.47
CA ILE A 86 -3.27 16.84 -18.49
C ILE A 86 -2.62 15.53 -18.96
N LYS A 87 -1.80 15.58 -20.00
CA LYS A 87 -1.04 14.40 -20.47
C LYS A 87 -0.17 13.81 -19.35
N LYS A 88 0.57 14.66 -18.63
CA LYS A 88 1.38 14.25 -17.48
C LYS A 88 0.56 13.59 -16.37
N ASN A 89 -0.66 14.05 -16.13
CA ASN A 89 -1.55 13.43 -15.14
C ASN A 89 -2.03 12.04 -15.57
N ILE A 90 -2.34 11.86 -16.86
CA ILE A 90 -2.68 10.54 -17.41
C ILE A 90 -1.48 9.58 -17.28
N GLU A 91 -0.27 10.00 -17.65
CA GLU A 91 0.96 9.20 -17.46
C GLU A 91 1.21 8.85 -15.99
N ASN A 92 0.90 9.77 -15.07
CA ASN A 92 0.99 9.50 -13.64
C ASN A 92 -0.02 8.45 -13.17
N LEU A 93 -1.23 8.39 -13.76
CA LEU A 93 -2.22 7.34 -13.46
C LEU A 93 -1.70 5.97 -13.87
N ASP A 94 -1.13 5.83 -15.07
CA ASP A 94 -0.52 4.57 -15.51
C ASP A 94 0.59 4.11 -14.56
N ARG A 95 1.45 5.06 -14.14
CA ARG A 95 2.51 4.78 -13.16
C ARG A 95 1.95 4.33 -11.81
N ARG A 96 0.87 4.95 -11.34
CA ARG A 96 0.19 4.58 -10.09
C ARG A 96 -0.43 3.18 -10.20
N LEU A 97 -1.11 2.87 -11.30
CA LEU A 97 -1.69 1.55 -11.56
C LEU A 97 -0.61 0.46 -11.59
N LYS A 98 0.46 0.68 -12.34
CA LYS A 98 1.59 -0.27 -12.42
C LYS A 98 2.21 -0.52 -11.04
N ARG A 99 2.35 0.53 -10.22
CA ARG A 99 2.83 0.39 -8.83
C ARG A 99 1.86 -0.41 -7.98
N ALA A 100 0.55 -0.15 -8.05
CA ALA A 100 -0.45 -0.89 -7.31
C ALA A 100 -0.49 -2.37 -7.71
N GLN A 101 -0.39 -2.68 -9.01
CA GLN A 101 -0.29 -4.06 -9.54
C GLN A 101 0.99 -4.75 -9.04
N THR A 102 2.11 -4.05 -9.05
CA THR A 102 3.38 -4.58 -8.52
C THR A 102 3.25 -4.88 -7.03
N ARG A 103 2.63 -3.99 -6.25
CA ARG A 103 2.34 -4.22 -4.82
C ARG A 103 1.46 -5.43 -4.60
N LEU A 104 0.41 -5.61 -5.41
CA LEU A 104 -0.46 -6.79 -5.32
C LEU A 104 0.32 -8.07 -5.60
N LYS A 105 1.12 -8.09 -6.66
CA LYS A 105 1.97 -9.24 -7.00
C LYS A 105 2.93 -9.57 -5.86
N LEU A 106 3.57 -8.57 -5.26
CA LEU A 106 4.43 -8.78 -4.09
C LEU A 106 3.63 -9.35 -2.91
N GLN A 107 2.43 -8.83 -2.63
CA GLN A 107 1.55 -9.37 -1.57
C GLN A 107 1.14 -10.83 -1.82
N GLN A 108 1.02 -11.25 -3.07
CA GLN A 108 0.63 -12.61 -3.42
C GLN A 108 1.80 -13.60 -3.46
N ASN A 109 3.02 -13.13 -3.73
CA ASN A 109 4.14 -14.00 -4.09
C ASN A 109 5.38 -13.86 -3.21
N ASP A 110 5.53 -12.77 -2.44
CA ASP A 110 6.72 -12.51 -1.64
C ASP A 110 6.40 -12.55 -0.14
N PRO A 111 6.62 -13.70 0.55
CA PRO A 111 6.41 -13.82 1.98
C PRO A 111 7.27 -12.87 2.82
N SER A 112 8.39 -12.36 2.29
CA SER A 112 9.33 -11.55 3.07
C SER A 112 8.78 -10.16 3.43
N ILE A 113 7.78 -9.68 2.69
CA ILE A 113 7.13 -8.40 3.00
C ILE A 113 6.27 -8.48 4.27
N TYR A 114 5.88 -9.69 4.69
CA TYR A 114 5.06 -9.93 5.87
C TYR A 114 5.95 -10.16 7.09
N ASN A 115 6.61 -9.11 7.55
CA ASN A 115 7.56 -9.19 8.66
C ASN A 115 7.25 -8.17 9.76
N LEU A 116 6.46 -8.61 10.75
CA LEU A 116 6.16 -7.79 11.93
C LEU A 116 7.42 -7.47 12.73
N GLY A 117 8.42 -8.36 12.76
CA GLY A 117 9.63 -8.16 13.54
C GLY A 117 10.54 -7.07 12.99
N LEU A 118 10.69 -6.98 11.66
CA LEU A 118 11.37 -5.86 11.01
C LEU A 118 10.70 -4.53 11.34
N ARG A 119 9.36 -4.50 11.38
CA ARG A 119 8.63 -3.29 11.77
C ARG A 119 8.94 -2.89 13.21
N LEU A 120 8.92 -3.84 14.14
CA LEU A 120 9.27 -3.59 15.54
C LEU A 120 10.72 -3.13 15.67
N TYR A 121 11.63 -3.70 14.88
CA TYR A 121 13.01 -3.24 14.82
C TYR A 121 13.13 -1.80 14.33
N THR A 122 12.41 -1.40 13.27
CA THR A 122 12.44 -0.01 12.80
C THR A 122 11.89 0.98 13.84
N LEU A 123 10.91 0.56 14.63
CA LEU A 123 10.27 1.42 15.63
C LEU A 123 11.07 1.53 16.94
N TYR A 124 11.75 0.45 17.35
CA TYR A 124 12.32 0.32 18.69
C TYR A 124 13.81 -0.07 18.71
N GLY A 125 14.38 -0.46 17.57
CA GLY A 125 15.75 -0.98 17.47
C GLY A 125 16.84 0.07 17.75
N HIS A 126 16.52 1.35 17.66
CA HIS A 126 17.46 2.46 17.92
C HIS A 126 17.34 3.05 19.32
N ASP A 127 16.28 2.71 20.07
CA ASP A 127 16.05 3.28 21.39
C ASP A 127 16.95 2.57 22.43
N GLN A 128 17.69 3.33 23.24
CA GLN A 128 18.44 2.72 24.35
C GLN A 128 17.51 2.31 25.51
N LYS A 129 16.39 3.02 25.68
CA LYS A 129 15.36 2.77 26.70
C LYS A 129 13.97 3.06 26.12
N LEU A 130 12.99 2.23 26.45
CA LEU A 130 11.61 2.38 26.01
C LEU A 130 10.83 3.32 26.94
N GLU A 131 10.27 4.39 26.37
CA GLU A 131 9.35 5.28 27.04
C GLU A 131 7.96 4.63 27.23
N THR A 132 7.24 4.98 28.30
CA THR A 132 5.93 4.39 28.64
C THR A 132 4.91 4.47 27.50
N ALA A 133 4.82 5.60 26.78
CA ALA A 133 3.90 5.73 25.65
C ALA A 133 4.23 4.78 24.48
N LYS A 134 5.52 4.50 24.27
CA LYS A 134 6.01 3.55 23.25
C LYS A 134 5.70 2.10 23.62
N VAL A 135 5.59 1.81 24.92
CA VAL A 135 5.31 0.47 25.47
C VAL A 135 3.88 0.02 25.21
N GLU A 136 2.90 0.91 25.37
CA GLU A 136 1.49 0.59 25.05
C GLU A 136 1.33 0.26 23.57
N MET A 137 2.02 0.99 22.69
CA MET A 137 2.03 0.70 21.27
C MET A 137 2.73 -0.61 20.94
N LEU A 138 3.86 -0.90 21.60
CA LEU A 138 4.57 -2.16 21.46
C LEU A 138 3.65 -3.34 21.85
N GLU A 139 2.94 -3.22 22.96
CA GLU A 139 1.98 -4.23 23.41
C GLU A 139 0.91 -4.51 22.35
N LYS A 140 0.29 -3.45 21.81
CA LYS A 140 -0.71 -3.57 20.75
C LYS A 140 -0.17 -4.29 19.52
N TYR A 141 1.07 -3.99 19.11
CA TYR A 141 1.69 -4.66 17.97
C TYR A 141 1.98 -6.15 18.24
N LEU A 142 2.45 -6.48 19.44
CA LEU A 142 2.73 -7.87 19.81
C LEU A 142 1.45 -8.72 19.85
N ASP A 143 0.33 -8.15 20.35
CA ASP A 143 -0.97 -8.83 20.38
C ASP A 143 -1.54 -9.12 19.00
N GLN A 144 -1.15 -8.35 17.99
CA GLN A 144 -1.59 -8.53 16.61
C GLN A 144 -0.86 -9.66 15.88
N ALA A 145 0.28 -10.15 16.38
CA ALA A 145 1.08 -11.18 15.72
C ALA A 145 0.28 -12.42 15.24
N PRO A 146 -0.65 -13.01 16.02
CA PRO A 146 -1.43 -14.16 15.57
C PRO A 146 -2.25 -13.86 14.31
N GLN A 147 -3.00 -12.76 14.35
CA GLN A 147 -3.88 -12.37 13.25
C GLN A 147 -3.09 -11.88 12.04
N TYR A 148 -1.99 -11.17 12.27
CA TYR A 148 -1.06 -10.69 11.26
C TYR A 148 -0.56 -11.85 10.38
N TYR A 149 0.01 -12.89 10.99
CA TYR A 149 0.57 -14.02 10.23
C TYR A 149 -0.50 -14.94 9.63
N ARG A 150 -1.68 -15.02 10.25
CA ARG A 150 -2.84 -15.69 9.64
C ARG A 150 -3.25 -15.01 8.34
N GLN A 151 -3.40 -13.68 8.35
CA GLN A 151 -3.76 -12.91 7.17
C GLN A 151 -2.66 -12.95 6.10
N ALA A 152 -1.38 -12.90 6.51
CA ALA A 152 -0.25 -13.03 5.59
C ALA A 152 -0.33 -14.33 4.77
N ARG A 153 -0.59 -15.47 5.43
CA ARG A 153 -0.76 -16.77 4.75
C ARG A 153 -1.94 -16.78 3.78
N GLN A 154 -3.06 -16.15 4.13
CA GLN A 154 -4.24 -16.09 3.26
C GLN A 154 -4.04 -15.22 2.02
N LYS A 155 -3.18 -14.21 2.10
CA LYS A 155 -2.87 -13.32 0.96
C LYS A 155 -1.91 -13.94 -0.03
N LEU A 156 -1.03 -14.80 0.45
CA LEU A 156 -0.03 -15.47 -0.33
C LEU A 156 -0.67 -16.59 -1.15
N ALA A 157 -0.78 -16.38 -2.46
CA ALA A 157 -1.43 -17.31 -3.38
C ALA A 157 -0.43 -18.28 -4.03
N SER A 158 0.73 -17.76 -4.44
CA SER A 158 1.79 -18.57 -5.05
C SER A 158 3.16 -18.04 -4.63
N PRO A 159 3.61 -18.36 -3.40
CA PRO A 159 4.90 -17.89 -2.90
C PRO A 159 6.07 -18.41 -3.73
N GLU A 160 6.98 -17.51 -4.08
CA GLU A 160 8.23 -17.88 -4.76
C GLU A 160 9.22 -18.49 -3.75
N ALA A 161 9.82 -19.64 -4.08
CA ALA A 161 10.71 -20.36 -3.16
C ALA A 161 11.90 -19.50 -2.65
N SER A 162 12.52 -18.71 -3.54
CA SER A 162 13.62 -17.80 -3.17
C SER A 162 13.17 -16.68 -2.22
N ARG A 163 11.91 -16.25 -2.33
CA ARG A 163 11.29 -15.26 -1.44
C ARG A 163 10.94 -15.88 -0.08
N CYS A 164 10.51 -17.14 -0.05
CA CYS A 164 10.38 -17.90 1.19
C CYS A 164 11.72 -18.00 1.94
N ASP A 165 12.83 -18.28 1.25
CA ASP A 165 14.16 -18.32 1.88
C ASP A 165 14.54 -16.97 2.50
N SER A 166 14.30 -15.90 1.74
CA SER A 166 14.53 -14.53 2.23
C SER A 166 13.69 -14.22 3.47
N ALA A 167 12.40 -14.60 3.45
CA ALA A 167 11.51 -14.45 4.60
C ALA A 167 12.04 -15.21 5.82
N VAL A 168 12.52 -16.44 5.66
CA VAL A 168 13.09 -17.24 6.74
C VAL A 168 14.26 -16.50 7.42
N LEU A 169 15.22 -16.00 6.65
CA LEU A 169 16.38 -15.28 7.19
C LEU A 169 15.97 -14.02 7.96
N GLN A 170 15.05 -13.24 7.39
CA GLN A 170 14.57 -12.02 8.04
C GLN A 170 13.79 -12.30 9.34
N HIS A 171 13.01 -13.39 9.38
CA HIS A 171 12.27 -13.78 10.57
C HIS A 171 13.18 -14.33 11.68
N ILE A 172 14.28 -15.01 11.32
CA ILE A 172 15.31 -15.40 12.31
C ILE A 172 15.90 -14.16 12.96
N ALA A 173 16.36 -13.19 12.17
CA ALA A 173 16.91 -11.93 12.68
C ALA A 173 15.91 -11.19 13.58
N SER A 174 14.64 -11.16 13.17
CA SER A 174 13.55 -10.56 13.92
C SER A 174 13.31 -11.23 15.28
N VAL A 175 13.27 -12.56 15.32
CA VAL A 175 13.11 -13.31 16.58
C VAL A 175 14.31 -13.06 17.51
N THR A 176 15.52 -13.01 16.96
CA THR A 176 16.74 -12.68 17.72
C THR A 176 16.66 -11.28 18.31
N PHE A 177 16.22 -10.29 17.54
CA PHE A 177 16.00 -8.92 18.02
C PHE A 177 15.01 -8.88 19.19
N LEU A 178 13.83 -9.49 19.03
CA LEU A 178 12.77 -9.44 20.03
C LEU A 178 13.17 -10.11 21.36
N ARG A 179 13.81 -11.28 21.29
CA ARG A 179 14.26 -12.02 22.48
C ARG A 179 15.53 -11.45 23.11
N GLY A 180 16.34 -10.76 22.32
CA GLY A 180 17.62 -10.22 22.76
C GLY A 180 17.53 -8.73 23.05
N ALA A 181 17.80 -7.92 22.04
CA ALA A 181 17.96 -6.47 22.19
C ALA A 181 16.70 -5.79 22.77
N LEU A 182 15.51 -6.12 22.26
CA LEU A 182 14.27 -5.52 22.77
C LEU A 182 14.00 -5.90 24.23
N SER A 183 14.28 -7.15 24.59
CA SER A 183 14.14 -7.63 25.97
C SER A 183 15.06 -6.85 26.91
N LYS A 184 16.33 -6.65 26.53
CA LYS A 184 17.28 -5.82 27.29
C LYS A 184 16.84 -4.35 27.42
N GLN A 185 16.24 -3.78 26.38
CA GLN A 185 15.68 -2.41 26.44
C GLN A 185 14.54 -2.31 27.45
N LEU A 186 13.71 -3.35 27.58
CA LEU A 186 12.64 -3.41 28.58
C LEU A 186 13.22 -3.49 30.00
N ASP A 187 14.25 -4.29 30.23
CA ASP A 187 14.90 -4.38 31.55
C ASP A 187 15.55 -3.06 31.99
N GLY A 188 16.06 -2.27 31.04
CA GLY A 188 16.68 -0.97 31.30
C GLY A 188 15.71 0.22 31.38
N SER A 189 14.41 -0.02 31.18
CA SER A 189 13.37 1.02 31.17
C SER A 189 12.80 1.30 32.55
N GLN A 190 12.06 2.41 32.71
CA GLN A 190 11.37 2.77 33.96
C GLN A 190 9.98 2.11 34.10
N ILE A 191 9.76 0.98 33.42
CA ILE A 191 8.49 0.25 33.43
C ILE A 191 8.40 -0.62 34.69
N THR A 192 7.18 -0.83 35.22
CA THR A 192 6.96 -1.72 36.37
C THR A 192 7.29 -3.18 36.05
N VAL A 193 7.72 -3.93 37.06
CA VAL A 193 8.08 -5.35 36.95
C VAL A 193 6.92 -6.19 36.41
N GLU A 194 5.69 -5.90 36.86
CA GLU A 194 4.47 -6.57 36.41
C GLU A 194 4.25 -6.35 34.92
N LYS A 195 4.41 -5.11 34.44
CA LYS A 195 4.22 -4.78 33.03
C LYS A 195 5.31 -5.39 32.16
N THR A 196 6.56 -5.41 32.63
CA THR A 196 7.68 -6.10 31.96
C THR A 196 7.41 -7.60 31.82
N LYS A 197 6.89 -8.27 32.87
CA LYS A 197 6.49 -9.69 32.80
C LYS A 197 5.38 -9.93 31.75
N VAL A 198 4.40 -9.03 31.66
CA VAL A 198 3.33 -9.11 30.63
C VAL A 198 3.92 -8.98 29.22
N LEU A 199 4.81 -8.01 29.01
CA LEU A 199 5.47 -7.81 27.72
C LEU A 199 6.32 -9.01 27.33
N TYR A 200 7.03 -9.63 28.27
CA TYR A 200 7.79 -10.86 27.98
C TYR A 200 6.92 -12.00 27.49
N LYS A 201 5.76 -12.20 28.13
CA LYS A 201 4.79 -13.21 27.65
C LYS A 201 4.33 -12.90 26.22
N LYS A 202 4.06 -11.62 25.91
CA LYS A 202 3.63 -11.19 24.57
C LYS A 202 4.75 -11.29 23.53
N ILE A 203 5.99 -10.94 23.87
CA ILE A 203 7.18 -11.15 23.03
C ILE A 203 7.34 -12.63 22.70
N ASN A 204 7.25 -13.50 23.70
CA ASN A 204 7.36 -14.94 23.50
C ASN A 204 6.25 -15.48 22.61
N ARG A 205 5.01 -15.02 22.82
CA ARG A 205 3.87 -15.36 21.97
C ARG A 205 4.05 -14.86 20.54
N ALA A 206 4.47 -13.62 20.32
CA ALA A 206 4.74 -13.09 18.98
C ALA A 206 5.85 -13.88 18.28
N CYS A 207 6.94 -14.20 19.00
CA CYS A 207 8.02 -15.04 18.48
C CYS A 207 7.52 -16.45 18.09
N PHE A 208 6.56 -17.01 18.82
CA PHE A 208 5.95 -18.29 18.46
C PHE A 208 5.27 -18.19 17.08
N TYR A 209 4.43 -17.19 16.84
CA TYR A 209 3.77 -17.02 15.53
C TYR A 209 4.76 -16.68 14.40
N MET A 210 5.84 -15.94 14.69
CA MET A 210 6.92 -15.72 13.72
C MET A 210 7.61 -17.03 13.33
N LYS A 211 7.88 -17.91 14.29
CA LYS A 211 8.48 -19.22 14.04
C LYS A 211 7.53 -20.16 13.29
N ASP A 212 6.25 -20.14 13.64
CA ASP A 212 5.22 -20.87 12.90
C ASP A 212 5.14 -20.40 11.45
N TYR A 213 5.17 -19.08 11.20
CA TYR A 213 5.21 -18.51 9.86
C TYR A 213 6.48 -18.90 9.09
N LEU A 214 7.63 -18.90 9.76
CA LEU A 214 8.91 -19.35 9.21
C LEU A 214 8.86 -20.83 8.82
N ALA A 215 8.32 -21.70 9.68
CA ALA A 215 8.16 -23.13 9.39
C ALA A 215 7.27 -23.35 8.17
N TRP A 216 6.17 -22.61 8.07
CA TRP A 216 5.31 -22.61 6.89
C TRP A 216 6.06 -22.17 5.63
N CYS A 217 6.85 -21.08 5.66
CA CYS A 217 7.65 -20.63 4.52
C CYS A 217 8.63 -21.73 4.06
N ARG A 218 9.26 -22.44 4.99
CA ARG A 218 10.17 -23.56 4.66
C ARG A 218 9.44 -24.71 3.96
N SER A 219 8.23 -25.06 4.43
CA SER A 219 7.40 -26.10 3.79
C SER A 219 7.08 -25.71 2.35
N VAL A 220 6.57 -24.49 2.15
CA VAL A 220 6.20 -24.00 0.82
C VAL A 220 7.41 -23.95 -0.13
N ALA A 221 8.57 -23.48 0.35
CA ALA A 221 9.79 -23.46 -0.45
C ALA A 221 10.24 -24.88 -0.86
N PHE A 222 10.11 -25.84 0.05
CA PHE A 222 10.42 -27.24 -0.24
C PHE A 222 9.47 -27.82 -1.30
N GLU A 223 8.16 -27.67 -1.11
CA GLU A 223 7.14 -28.14 -2.05
C GLU A 223 7.32 -27.55 -3.45
N ALA A 224 7.52 -26.23 -3.55
CA ALA A 224 7.76 -25.55 -4.83
C ALA A 224 8.99 -26.08 -5.57
N ARG A 225 10.05 -26.45 -4.85
CA ARG A 225 11.27 -27.05 -5.44
C ARG A 225 11.07 -28.50 -5.87
N GLN A 226 10.19 -29.25 -5.21
CA GLN A 226 9.88 -30.62 -5.63
C GLN A 226 9.04 -30.60 -6.91
N LEU A 227 8.01 -29.76 -6.98
CA LEU A 227 7.15 -29.64 -8.17
C LEU A 227 7.92 -29.24 -9.43
N SER A 228 8.93 -28.38 -9.31
CA SER A 228 9.77 -27.96 -10.46
C SER A 228 10.68 -29.06 -11.02
N LYS A 229 10.90 -30.15 -10.27
CA LYS A 229 11.65 -31.33 -10.77
C LYS A 229 10.80 -32.26 -11.63
N PHE A 230 9.48 -32.23 -11.48
CA PHE A 230 8.55 -33.11 -12.22
C PHE A 230 7.93 -32.45 -13.45
N THR A 231 8.22 -31.15 -13.67
CA THR A 231 7.67 -30.35 -14.79
C THR A 231 8.72 -30.01 -15.86
N LYS A 232 9.91 -30.60 -15.77
CA LYS A 232 10.96 -30.58 -16.80
C LYS A 232 11.08 -31.95 -17.43
#